data_AF-A0AAF0U0I3-F1
#
_entry.id   AF-A0AAF0U0I3-F1
#
_cell.length_a   1.000
_cell.length_b   1.000
_cell.length_c   1.000
_cell.angle_alpha   90.00
_cell.angle_beta   90.00
_cell.angle_gamma   90.00
#
_symmetry.space_group_name_H-M   'P 1'
#
loop_
_entity.id
_entity.type
_entity.pdbx_description
1 polymer ?
#
loop_
_entity_poly.entity_id
_entity_poly.type
_entity_poly.pdbx_seq_one_letter_code
_entity_poly.pdbx_strand_id
1 'polypeptide(L)'
;MYLKCGLIEEAKTLFDVMLEKNVISWTVMIIGYGKYGLGREAVELFKKMHMDRIEPDEVSYLALLTACSHSGLVQESEEYFSKLCNSNCLKPSVEHYACMVDILGRAGRLREAKVVIENMPVKPNVGIWQTLLGACRVHKNVEIGREVGEILLKLDGNNPVNYVMMSNIFADARLWEELEIDKKMHFFYNRDETHPLTKAIHEFLYKMEKKMKYELGYTREVSFSLHDVEDETRDESLRFHSEKLAIGLALLSGADEIEGKPIRVFKNLRVCGDCHEYIKGLSKILKKIFLVRDANRFHKFENGTCSCRDYW
;
A
#
# COMPACT_ATOMS: atom_id res chain seq x y z
N MET A 1 -5.66 28.31 20.56
CA MET A 1 -7.04 27.93 20.96
C MET A 1 -8.01 28.25 19.82
N TYR A 2 -8.14 29.52 19.42
CA TYR A 2 -9.01 29.98 18.32
C TYR A 2 -8.90 29.17 17.02
N LEU A 3 -7.69 28.96 16.50
CA LEU A 3 -7.45 28.14 15.30
C LEU A 3 -7.85 26.67 15.43
N LYS A 4 -8.00 26.13 16.65
CA LYS A 4 -8.54 24.76 16.83
C LYS A 4 -10.08 24.76 16.80
N CYS A 5 -10.70 25.92 16.96
CA CYS A 5 -12.14 26.10 17.09
C CYS A 5 -12.81 26.66 15.81
N GLY A 6 -12.07 26.82 14.70
CA GLY A 6 -12.65 27.43 13.48
C GLY A 6 -12.59 28.96 13.43
N LEU A 7 -12.10 29.61 14.49
CA LEU A 7 -12.15 31.06 14.66
C LEU A 7 -10.89 31.71 14.09
N ILE A 8 -10.77 31.70 12.76
CA ILE A 8 -9.57 32.17 12.04
C ILE A 8 -9.46 33.69 12.08
N GLU A 9 -10.55 34.41 11.86
CA GLU A 9 -10.55 35.88 11.85
C GLU A 9 -10.24 36.45 13.23
N GLU A 10 -10.73 35.81 14.30
CA GLU A 10 -10.41 36.16 15.68
C GLU A 10 -8.94 35.85 15.99
N ALA A 11 -8.42 34.71 15.52
CA ALA A 11 -7.01 34.39 15.67
C ALA A 11 -6.11 35.41 14.95
N LYS A 12 -6.50 35.82 13.74
CA LYS A 12 -5.80 36.84 12.95
C LYS A 12 -5.85 38.21 13.61
N THR A 13 -7.01 38.64 14.08
CA THR A 13 -7.18 39.90 14.80
C THR A 13 -6.29 39.93 16.05
N LEU A 14 -6.30 38.85 16.83
CA LEU A 14 -5.44 38.73 18.00
C LEU A 14 -3.96 38.75 17.63
N PHE A 15 -3.59 38.01 16.59
CA PHE A 15 -2.21 38.01 16.09
C PHE A 15 -1.77 39.41 15.67
N ASP A 16 -2.58 40.15 14.91
CA ASP A 16 -2.25 41.48 14.44
C ASP A 16 -1.99 42.46 15.59
N VAL A 17 -2.81 42.43 16.65
CA VAL A 17 -2.65 43.30 17.84
C VAL A 17 -1.58 42.84 18.83
N MET A 18 -0.93 41.68 18.64
CA MET A 18 0.18 41.24 19.49
C MET A 18 1.35 42.23 19.40
N LEU A 19 1.74 42.80 20.54
CA LEU A 19 2.85 43.75 20.68
C LEU A 19 4.20 43.11 20.34
N GLU A 20 4.42 41.88 20.79
CA GLU A 20 5.63 41.10 20.51
C GLU A 20 5.24 39.79 19.81
N LYS A 21 5.75 39.61 18.61
CA LYS A 21 5.59 38.38 17.83
C LYS A 21 6.93 37.66 17.82
N ASN A 22 6.90 36.35 18.05
CA ASN A 22 8.07 35.48 17.98
C ASN A 22 7.81 34.32 17.03
N VAL A 23 8.86 33.53 16.74
CA VAL A 23 8.80 32.37 15.83
C VAL A 23 7.56 31.48 16.07
N ILE A 24 7.24 31.20 17.33
CA ILE A 24 6.09 30.36 17.71
C ILE A 24 4.76 30.99 17.27
N SER A 25 4.56 32.29 17.53
CA SER A 25 3.32 32.98 17.15
C SER A 25 3.06 32.99 15.64
N TRP A 26 4.11 33.20 14.84
CA TRP A 26 4.04 33.12 13.38
C TRP A 26 3.72 31.70 12.92
N THR A 27 4.46 30.71 13.42
CA THR A 27 4.31 29.30 13.05
C THR A 27 2.92 28.78 13.39
N VAL A 28 2.35 29.15 14.54
CA VAL A 28 0.97 28.79 14.91
C VAL A 28 -0.05 29.32 13.91
N MET A 29 0.11 30.56 13.45
CA MET A 29 -0.78 31.14 12.44
C MET A 29 -0.64 30.45 11.08
N ILE A 30 0.58 30.13 10.66
CA ILE A 30 0.85 29.39 9.40
C ILE A 30 0.23 28.00 9.44
N ILE A 31 0.38 27.26 10.55
CA ILE A 31 -0.28 25.96 10.76
C ILE A 31 -1.80 26.13 10.68
N GLY A 32 -2.33 27.20 11.28
CA GLY A 32 -3.74 27.57 11.20
C GLY A 32 -4.20 27.67 9.75
N TYR A 33 -3.61 28.56 8.98
CA TYR A 33 -3.94 28.76 7.57
C TYR A 33 -3.84 27.47 6.75
N GLY A 34 -2.79 26.65 6.96
CA GLY A 34 -2.65 25.36 6.29
C GLY A 34 -3.75 24.34 6.61
N LYS A 35 -4.32 24.36 7.82
CA LYS A 35 -5.45 23.49 8.20
C LYS A 35 -6.77 23.87 7.53
N TYR A 36 -6.92 25.14 7.17
CA TYR A 36 -8.12 25.66 6.53
C TYR A 36 -7.99 25.80 5.01
N GLY A 37 -6.91 25.27 4.42
CA GLY A 37 -6.66 25.34 2.97
C GLY A 37 -6.27 26.74 2.47
N LEU A 38 -5.89 27.64 3.37
CA LEU A 38 -5.46 29.01 3.08
C LEU A 38 -3.95 29.04 2.81
N GLY A 39 -3.48 28.21 1.87
CA GLY A 39 -2.04 28.04 1.62
C GLY A 39 -1.36 29.31 1.10
N ARG A 40 -2.04 30.13 0.31
CA ARG A 40 -1.45 31.38 -0.21
C ARG A 40 -1.24 32.38 0.93
N GLU A 41 -2.20 32.49 1.84
CA GLU A 41 -2.12 33.30 3.04
C GLU A 41 -1.01 32.80 3.98
N ALA A 42 -0.81 31.48 4.08
CA ALA A 42 0.31 30.90 4.80
C ALA A 42 1.67 31.31 4.21
N VAL A 43 1.80 31.29 2.89
CA VAL A 43 3.01 31.75 2.18
C VAL A 43 3.26 33.23 2.40
N GLU A 44 2.25 34.08 2.25
CA GLU A 44 2.40 35.53 2.49
C GLU A 44 2.75 35.84 3.94
N LEU A 45 2.17 35.10 4.90
CA LEU A 45 2.51 35.26 6.31
C LEU A 45 3.96 34.83 6.60
N PHE A 46 4.45 33.75 5.98
CA PHE A 46 5.84 33.33 6.11
C PHE A 46 6.84 34.31 5.48
N LYS A 47 6.47 34.98 4.38
CA LYS A 47 7.26 36.10 3.82
C LYS A 47 7.30 37.28 4.79
N LYS A 48 6.15 37.64 5.37
CA LYS A 48 6.07 38.74 6.34
C LYS A 48 6.90 38.46 7.60
N MET A 49 6.94 37.21 8.07
CA MET A 49 7.80 36.79 9.16
C MET A 49 9.29 37.16 8.93
N HIS A 50 9.81 36.95 7.72
CA HIS A 50 11.17 37.38 7.36
C HIS A 50 11.32 38.91 7.30
N MET A 51 10.32 39.62 6.76
CA MET A 51 10.35 41.08 6.70
C MET A 51 10.40 41.71 8.10
N ASP A 52 9.73 41.08 9.07
CA ASP A 52 9.75 41.46 10.48
C ASP A 52 11.02 40.97 11.21
N ARG A 53 12.02 40.47 10.47
CA ARG A 53 13.33 40.00 10.96
C ARG A 53 13.24 38.85 11.96
N ILE A 54 12.21 38.02 11.83
CA ILE A 54 12.04 36.82 12.63
C ILE A 54 12.48 35.64 11.78
N GLU A 55 13.63 35.07 12.12
CA GLU A 55 14.17 33.91 11.41
C GLU A 55 13.27 32.68 11.62
N PRO A 56 12.80 32.04 10.54
CA PRO A 56 12.06 30.79 10.66
C PRO A 56 12.96 29.65 11.09
N ASP A 57 12.42 28.80 11.96
CA ASP A 57 13.04 27.55 12.37
C ASP A 57 12.53 26.36 11.55
N GLU A 58 13.04 25.17 11.88
CA GLU A 58 12.62 23.90 11.29
C GLU A 58 11.08 23.70 11.34
N VAL A 59 10.43 24.05 12.46
CA VAL A 59 8.98 23.88 12.62
C VAL A 59 8.21 24.85 11.73
N SER A 60 8.74 26.06 11.55
CA SER A 60 8.18 27.10 10.68
C SER A 60 8.17 26.65 9.21
N TYR A 61 9.28 26.06 8.75
CA TYR A 61 9.37 25.49 7.40
C TYR A 61 8.43 24.29 7.22
N LEU A 62 8.37 23.38 8.19
CA LEU A 62 7.46 22.24 8.15
C LEU A 62 5.99 22.68 8.06
N ALA A 63 5.61 23.70 8.85
CA ALA A 63 4.28 24.29 8.83
C ALA A 63 3.91 24.86 7.44
N LEU A 64 4.85 25.59 6.82
CA LEU A 64 4.67 26.15 5.49
C LEU A 64 4.51 25.05 4.43
N LEU A 65 5.41 24.07 4.39
CA LEU A 65 5.37 22.98 3.41
C LEU A 65 4.08 22.15 3.54
N THR A 66 3.61 21.93 4.77
CA THR A 66 2.33 21.26 5.03
C THR A 66 1.16 22.08 4.46
N ALA A 67 1.15 23.39 4.68
CA ALA A 67 0.12 24.29 4.15
C ALA A 67 0.12 24.29 2.60
N CYS A 68 1.30 24.31 1.99
CA CYS A 68 1.47 24.19 0.54
C CYS A 68 0.95 22.85 0.02
N SER A 69 1.25 21.74 0.71
CA SER A 69 0.78 20.40 0.32
C SER A 69 -0.74 20.29 0.32
N HIS A 70 -1.39 20.82 1.36
CA HIS A 70 -2.85 20.82 1.45
C HIS A 70 -3.53 21.69 0.38
N SER A 71 -2.83 22.72 -0.10
CA SER A 71 -3.36 23.70 -1.05
C SER A 71 -2.87 23.47 -2.49
N GLY A 72 -2.07 22.43 -2.74
CA GLY A 72 -1.51 22.12 -4.05
C GLY A 72 -0.51 23.16 -4.59
N LEU A 73 0.14 23.93 -3.71
CA LEU A 73 1.11 24.98 -4.08
C LEU A 73 2.50 24.38 -4.33
N VAL A 74 2.61 23.66 -5.44
CA VAL A 74 3.81 22.87 -5.79
C VAL A 74 5.04 23.75 -5.94
N GLN A 75 4.93 24.84 -6.71
CA GLN A 75 6.05 25.72 -7.02
C GLN A 75 6.60 26.40 -5.76
N GLU A 76 5.72 26.92 -4.90
CA GLU A 76 6.08 27.53 -3.64
C GLU A 76 6.74 26.51 -2.70
N SER A 77 6.19 25.29 -2.62
CA SER A 77 6.79 24.21 -1.82
C SER A 77 8.21 23.88 -2.29
N GLU A 78 8.45 23.77 -3.59
CA GLU A 78 9.78 23.52 -4.16
C GLU A 78 10.76 24.65 -3.90
N GLU A 79 10.31 25.91 -4.01
CA GLU A 79 11.12 27.09 -3.74
C GLU A 79 11.59 27.11 -2.27
N TYR A 80 10.65 26.97 -1.32
CA TYR A 80 10.98 27.04 0.10
C TYR A 80 11.72 25.80 0.60
N PHE A 81 11.43 24.62 0.06
CA PHE A 81 12.20 23.42 0.36
C PHE A 81 13.64 23.55 -0.14
N SER A 82 13.85 24.12 -1.34
CA SER A 82 15.20 24.39 -1.87
C SER A 82 15.95 25.40 -1.00
N LYS A 83 15.27 26.45 -0.50
CA LYS A 83 15.86 27.39 0.48
C LYS A 83 16.27 26.69 1.78
N LEU A 84 15.46 25.76 2.27
CA LEU A 84 15.79 24.97 3.45
C LEU A 84 17.01 24.06 3.21
N CYS A 85 17.08 23.37 2.08
CA CYS A 85 18.22 22.52 1.70
C CYS A 85 19.53 23.29 1.55
N ASN A 86 19.46 24.54 1.07
CA ASN A 86 20.62 25.42 0.90
C ASN A 86 20.99 26.21 2.17
N SER A 87 20.23 26.05 3.25
CA SER A 87 20.51 26.71 4.52
C SER A 87 21.70 26.05 5.22
N ASN A 88 22.65 26.86 5.69
CA ASN A 88 23.78 26.36 6.48
C ASN A 88 23.39 26.02 7.93
N CYS A 89 22.28 26.58 8.42
CA CYS A 89 21.87 26.50 9.82
C CYS A 89 20.78 25.45 10.07
N LEU A 90 19.96 25.17 9.05
CA LEU A 90 18.82 24.27 9.14
C LEU A 90 19.03 23.08 8.21
N LYS A 91 18.65 21.89 8.67
CA LYS A 91 18.69 20.67 7.86
C LYS A 91 17.27 20.12 7.73
N PRO A 92 16.82 19.73 6.53
CA PRO A 92 15.51 19.12 6.37
C PRO A 92 15.42 17.78 7.12
N SER A 93 14.39 17.63 7.96
CA SER A 93 14.03 16.36 8.60
C SER A 93 13.22 15.45 7.67
N VAL A 94 12.97 14.20 8.09
CA VAL A 94 12.14 13.24 7.34
C VAL A 94 10.73 13.80 7.06
N GLU A 95 10.17 14.58 7.99
CA GLU A 95 8.86 15.21 7.85
C GLU A 95 8.82 16.25 6.72
N HIS A 96 9.92 16.97 6.48
CA HIS A 96 10.02 17.91 5.36
C HIS A 96 10.03 17.17 4.01
N TYR A 97 10.81 16.08 3.92
CA TYR A 97 10.79 15.20 2.73
C TYR A 97 9.40 14.58 2.54
N ALA A 98 8.72 14.18 3.62
CA ALA A 98 7.37 13.62 3.55
C ALA A 98 6.35 14.63 2.98
N CYS A 99 6.46 15.92 3.33
CA CYS A 99 5.64 16.97 2.73
C CYS A 99 5.91 17.11 1.23
N MET A 100 7.18 17.06 0.81
CA MET A 100 7.54 17.10 -0.61
C MET A 100 7.03 15.89 -1.40
N VAL A 101 7.08 14.70 -0.80
CA VAL A 101 6.52 13.48 -1.41
C VAL A 101 4.99 13.56 -1.51
N ASP A 102 4.31 14.06 -0.47
CA ASP A 102 2.85 14.23 -0.47
C ASP A 102 2.40 15.20 -1.58
N ILE A 103 3.03 16.38 -1.68
CA ILE A 103 2.63 17.39 -2.67
C ILE A 103 2.93 16.95 -4.11
N LEU A 104 4.12 16.37 -4.35
CA LEU A 104 4.47 15.83 -5.67
C LEU A 104 3.58 14.63 -6.02
N GLY A 105 3.27 13.79 -5.04
CA GLY A 105 2.37 12.66 -5.17
C GLY A 105 0.96 13.10 -5.58
N ARG A 106 0.38 14.08 -4.89
CA ARG A 106 -0.93 14.67 -5.24
C ARG A 106 -0.92 15.28 -6.64
N ALA A 107 0.17 15.93 -7.02
CA ALA A 107 0.35 16.52 -8.36
C ALA A 107 0.58 15.48 -9.48
N GLY A 108 0.72 14.19 -9.16
CA GLY A 108 0.99 13.12 -10.13
C GLY A 108 2.46 13.03 -10.57
N ARG A 109 3.35 13.80 -9.97
CA ARG A 109 4.81 13.82 -10.23
C ARG A 109 5.52 12.68 -9.48
N LEU A 110 5.04 11.45 -9.66
CA LEU A 110 5.43 10.29 -8.85
C LEU A 110 6.92 9.92 -8.97
N ARG A 111 7.50 10.06 -10.17
CA ARG A 111 8.93 9.80 -10.38
C ARG A 111 9.80 10.75 -9.57
N GLU A 112 9.43 12.02 -9.55
CA GLU A 112 10.14 13.04 -8.79
C GLU A 112 9.96 12.83 -7.29
N ALA A 113 8.76 12.47 -6.85
CA ALA A 113 8.49 12.08 -5.46
C ALA A 113 9.38 10.89 -5.03
N LYS A 114 9.57 9.89 -5.90
CA LYS A 114 10.49 8.77 -5.64
C LYS A 114 11.94 9.24 -5.53
N VAL A 115 12.41 10.06 -6.46
CA VAL A 115 13.78 10.63 -6.44
C VAL A 115 14.05 11.42 -5.17
N VAL A 116 13.06 12.14 -4.63
CA VAL A 116 13.17 12.85 -3.34
C VAL A 116 13.44 11.87 -2.19
N ILE A 117 12.80 10.70 -2.18
CA ILE A 117 13.04 9.66 -1.15
C ILE A 117 14.39 8.96 -1.36
N GLU A 118 14.85 8.79 -2.59
CA GLU A 118 16.13 8.13 -2.87
C GLU A 118 17.34 9.01 -2.55
N ASN A 119 17.19 10.34 -2.70
CA ASN A 119 18.28 11.31 -2.48
C ASN A 119 18.31 11.93 -1.08
N MET A 120 17.38 11.56 -0.19
CA MET A 120 17.37 12.13 1.16
C MET A 120 18.60 11.67 1.96
N PRO A 121 19.27 12.57 2.71
CA PRO A 121 20.47 12.26 3.49
C PRO A 121 20.16 11.52 4.79
N VAL A 122 18.89 11.35 5.12
CA VAL A 122 18.39 10.68 6.34
C VAL A 122 17.61 9.43 5.96
N LYS A 123 17.57 8.41 6.80
CA LYS A 123 16.90 7.15 6.44
C LYS A 123 15.38 7.35 6.25
N PRO A 124 14.80 6.92 5.12
CA PRO A 124 13.35 6.94 4.93
C PRO A 124 12.62 6.10 5.99
N ASN A 125 11.49 6.60 6.51
CA ASN A 125 10.63 5.85 7.42
C ASN A 125 9.51 5.12 6.64
N VAL A 126 8.68 4.33 7.33
CA VAL A 126 7.54 3.63 6.69
C VAL A 126 6.52 4.63 6.14
N GLY A 127 6.30 5.74 6.85
CA GLY A 127 5.30 6.76 6.48
C GLY A 127 5.57 7.41 5.12
N ILE A 128 6.80 7.79 4.80
CA ILE A 128 7.12 8.46 3.53
C ILE A 128 6.87 7.54 2.32
N TRP A 129 7.19 6.26 2.45
CA TRP A 129 6.89 5.26 1.43
C TRP A 129 5.39 4.99 1.32
N GLN A 130 4.66 4.95 2.44
CA GLN A 130 3.19 4.84 2.44
C GLN A 130 2.54 6.03 1.71
N THR A 131 3.04 7.25 1.92
CA THR A 131 2.58 8.44 1.19
C THR A 131 2.75 8.28 -0.32
N LEU A 132 3.93 7.85 -0.77
CA LEU A 132 4.17 7.61 -2.20
C LEU A 132 3.30 6.49 -2.76
N LEU A 133 3.11 5.39 -2.01
CA LEU A 133 2.24 4.28 -2.40
C LEU A 133 0.78 4.76 -2.56
N GLY A 134 0.30 5.55 -1.61
CA GLY A 134 -1.03 6.16 -1.67
C GLY A 134 -1.21 7.03 -2.91
N ALA A 135 -0.20 7.83 -3.27
CA ALA A 135 -0.21 8.62 -4.50
C ALA A 135 -0.21 7.75 -5.77
N CYS A 136 0.57 6.67 -5.79
CA CYS A 136 0.59 5.71 -6.89
C CYS A 136 -0.80 5.10 -7.14
N ARG A 137 -1.56 4.83 -6.08
CA ARG A 137 -2.97 4.39 -6.18
C ARG A 137 -3.85 5.42 -6.86
N VAL A 138 -3.82 6.67 -6.39
CA VAL A 138 -4.66 7.74 -6.93
C VAL A 138 -4.40 7.95 -8.43
N HIS A 139 -3.14 7.88 -8.84
CA HIS A 139 -2.72 8.10 -10.24
C HIS A 139 -2.58 6.80 -11.06
N LYS A 140 -2.98 5.65 -10.49
CA LYS A 140 -2.94 4.32 -11.14
C LYS A 140 -1.56 3.94 -11.70
N ASN A 141 -0.48 4.40 -11.06
CA ASN A 141 0.87 4.06 -11.44
C ASN A 141 1.32 2.78 -10.74
N VAL A 142 1.16 1.65 -11.43
CA VAL A 142 1.54 0.34 -10.92
C VAL A 142 3.04 0.20 -10.76
N GLU A 143 3.80 0.66 -11.75
CA GLU A 143 5.25 0.41 -11.83
C GLU A 143 5.95 0.88 -10.55
N ILE A 144 5.75 2.15 -10.19
CA ILE A 144 6.29 2.73 -8.95
C ILE A 144 5.58 2.12 -7.73
N GLY A 145 4.27 1.88 -7.79
CA GLY A 145 3.51 1.28 -6.71
C GLY A 145 4.04 -0.10 -6.29
N ARG A 146 4.49 -0.91 -7.25
CA ARG A 146 5.10 -2.23 -7.00
C ARG A 146 6.43 -2.10 -6.29
N GLU A 147 7.33 -1.29 -6.83
CA GLU A 147 8.66 -1.07 -6.23
C GLU A 147 8.55 -0.58 -4.78
N VAL A 148 7.68 0.40 -4.54
CA VAL A 148 7.45 0.97 -3.21
C VAL A 148 6.81 -0.06 -2.28
N GLY A 149 5.86 -0.85 -2.78
CA GLY A 149 5.24 -1.94 -2.01
C GLY A 149 6.26 -2.98 -1.54
N GLU A 150 7.18 -3.41 -2.41
CA GLU A 150 8.25 -4.32 -2.03
C GLU A 150 9.20 -3.74 -0.97
N ILE A 151 9.49 -2.44 -1.05
CA ILE A 151 10.28 -1.75 -0.03
C ILE A 151 9.54 -1.75 1.32
N LEU A 152 8.23 -1.43 1.31
CA LEU A 152 7.40 -1.40 2.51
C LEU A 152 7.28 -2.76 3.20
N LEU A 153 7.20 -3.85 2.44
CA LEU A 153 7.16 -5.21 3.01
C LEU A 153 8.48 -5.61 3.66
N LYS A 154 9.61 -5.17 3.10
CA LYS A 154 10.94 -5.38 3.71
C LYS A 154 11.10 -4.56 4.99
N LEU A 155 10.56 -3.33 5.03
CA LEU A 155 10.65 -2.43 6.18
C LEU A 155 9.66 -2.79 7.29
N ASP A 156 8.41 -3.10 6.94
CA ASP A 156 7.29 -3.29 7.85
C ASP A 156 6.22 -4.24 7.27
N GLY A 157 6.65 -5.47 6.95
CA GLY A 157 5.79 -6.54 6.46
C GLY A 157 4.86 -7.17 7.51
N ASN A 158 4.54 -6.49 8.60
CA ASN A 158 3.44 -6.89 9.49
C ASN A 158 2.30 -5.86 9.46
N ASN A 159 2.48 -4.74 8.77
CA ASN A 159 1.54 -3.64 8.78
C ASN A 159 0.42 -3.87 7.75
N PRO A 160 -0.82 -4.14 8.20
CA PRO A 160 -1.95 -4.44 7.32
C PRO A 160 -2.25 -3.32 6.32
N VAL A 161 -1.89 -2.07 6.64
CA VAL A 161 -2.11 -0.92 5.77
C VAL A 161 -1.33 -1.04 4.46
N ASN A 162 -0.10 -1.56 4.51
CA ASN A 162 0.75 -1.72 3.32
C ASN A 162 0.11 -2.71 2.35
N TYR A 163 -0.38 -3.85 2.87
CA TYR A 163 -1.07 -4.87 2.09
C TYR A 163 -2.36 -4.35 1.45
N VAL A 164 -3.18 -3.63 2.21
CA VAL A 164 -4.43 -3.08 1.68
C VAL A 164 -4.15 -2.06 0.57
N MET A 165 -3.14 -1.20 0.73
CA MET A 165 -2.80 -0.22 -0.31
C MET A 165 -2.26 -0.89 -1.57
N MET A 166 -1.36 -1.86 -1.44
CA MET A 166 -0.86 -2.65 -2.57
C MET A 166 -2.03 -3.36 -3.29
N SER A 167 -2.85 -4.08 -2.52
CA SER A 167 -4.04 -4.79 -3.04
C SER A 167 -4.95 -3.90 -3.87
N ASN A 168 -5.20 -2.68 -3.40
CA ASN A 168 -6.03 -1.72 -4.12
C ASN A 168 -5.36 -1.23 -5.43
N ILE A 169 -4.05 -0.97 -5.43
CA ILE A 169 -3.31 -0.49 -6.62
C ILE A 169 -3.36 -1.52 -7.75
N PHE A 170 -3.11 -2.78 -7.42
CA PHE A 170 -3.08 -3.85 -8.43
C PHE A 170 -4.48 -4.26 -8.87
N ALA A 171 -5.48 -4.22 -7.98
CA ALA A 171 -6.88 -4.37 -8.35
C ALA A 171 -7.32 -3.33 -9.39
N ASP A 172 -6.99 -2.05 -9.17
CA ASP A 172 -7.32 -0.95 -10.11
C ASP A 172 -6.62 -1.10 -11.47
N ALA A 173 -5.46 -1.74 -11.49
CA ALA A 173 -4.67 -1.96 -12.69
C ALA A 173 -5.06 -3.21 -13.49
N ARG A 174 -6.05 -3.98 -13.04
CA ARG A 174 -6.36 -5.32 -13.58
C ARG A 174 -5.12 -6.21 -13.63
N LEU A 175 -4.20 -6.01 -12.69
CA LEU A 175 -3.08 -6.90 -12.47
C LEU A 175 -3.60 -7.94 -11.51
N TRP A 176 -4.05 -9.03 -12.12
CA TRP A 176 -4.68 -10.11 -11.41
C TRP A 176 -3.61 -10.81 -10.58
N GLU A 177 -3.90 -10.97 -9.29
CA GLU A 177 -3.39 -12.01 -8.39
C GLU A 177 -2.07 -11.69 -7.66
N GLU A 178 -2.25 -11.24 -6.43
CA GLU A 178 -1.24 -10.98 -5.43
C GLU A 178 -1.15 -12.14 -4.44
N LEU A 179 0.04 -12.71 -4.30
CA LEU A 179 0.32 -13.69 -3.28
C LEU A 179 1.39 -13.18 -2.33
N GLU A 180 1.08 -13.10 -1.04
CA GLU A 180 2.10 -12.92 -0.01
C GLU A 180 2.60 -14.29 0.48
N ILE A 181 3.86 -14.61 0.20
CA ILE A 181 4.58 -15.70 0.87
C ILE A 181 5.74 -15.08 1.61
N ASP A 182 5.77 -15.25 2.93
CA ASP A 182 6.91 -14.87 3.77
C ASP A 182 7.41 -13.43 3.55
N LYS A 183 6.49 -12.44 3.53
CA LYS A 183 6.76 -11.02 3.26
C LYS A 183 7.29 -10.72 1.85
N LYS A 184 7.15 -11.66 0.91
CA LYS A 184 7.49 -11.50 -0.50
C LYS A 184 6.23 -11.64 -1.33
N MET A 185 6.00 -10.66 -2.22
CA MET A 185 4.86 -10.70 -3.13
C MET A 185 5.24 -11.46 -4.39
N HIS A 186 4.39 -12.41 -4.75
CA HIS A 186 4.48 -13.15 -5.99
C HIS A 186 3.23 -12.87 -6.79
N PHE A 187 3.42 -12.51 -8.06
CA PHE A 187 2.33 -12.18 -8.97
C PHE A 187 2.17 -13.34 -9.95
N PHE A 188 0.93 -13.76 -10.18
CA PHE A 188 0.57 -14.75 -11.19
C PHE A 188 -0.34 -14.07 -12.19
N TYR A 189 -0.11 -14.26 -13.49
CA TYR A 189 -1.10 -13.87 -14.49
C TYR A 189 -1.79 -15.13 -15.00
N ASN A 190 -3.11 -15.07 -15.23
CA ASN A 190 -3.83 -16.14 -15.91
C ASN A 190 -3.16 -16.43 -17.26
N ARG A 191 -2.71 -17.69 -17.45
CA ARG A 191 -1.98 -18.22 -18.63
C ARG A 191 -0.51 -17.82 -18.78
N ASP A 192 0.13 -17.25 -17.76
CA ASP A 192 1.50 -16.77 -17.90
C ASP A 192 2.55 -17.80 -17.44
N GLU A 193 3.41 -18.21 -18.37
CA GLU A 193 4.53 -19.13 -18.14
C GLU A 193 5.79 -18.43 -17.63
N THR A 194 5.77 -17.10 -17.45
CA THR A 194 6.97 -16.29 -17.16
C THR A 194 7.57 -16.48 -15.76
N HIS A 195 6.85 -17.09 -14.82
CA HIS A 195 7.42 -17.33 -13.49
C HIS A 195 8.48 -18.45 -13.53
N PRO A 196 9.72 -18.26 -13.01
CA PRO A 196 10.78 -19.27 -13.08
C PRO A 196 10.40 -20.63 -12.46
N LEU A 197 9.47 -20.62 -11.49
CA LEU A 197 8.99 -21.80 -10.78
C LEU A 197 7.70 -22.41 -11.34
N THR A 198 7.17 -21.93 -12.47
CA THR A 198 5.89 -22.40 -13.04
C THR A 198 5.84 -23.93 -13.18
N LYS A 199 6.89 -24.55 -13.74
CA LYS A 199 6.97 -26.01 -13.88
C LYS A 199 6.90 -26.74 -12.54
N ALA A 200 7.64 -26.25 -11.54
CA ALA A 200 7.66 -26.85 -10.20
C ALA A 200 6.29 -26.71 -9.50
N ILE A 201 5.63 -25.55 -9.64
CA ILE A 201 4.27 -25.32 -9.13
C ILE A 201 3.30 -26.31 -9.76
N HIS A 202 3.36 -26.50 -11.08
CA HIS A 202 2.47 -27.41 -11.79
C HIS A 202 2.65 -28.87 -11.36
N GLU A 203 3.90 -29.33 -11.24
CA GLU A 203 4.21 -30.68 -10.73
C GLU A 203 3.72 -30.87 -9.29
N PHE A 204 3.89 -29.86 -8.43
CA PHE A 204 3.44 -29.90 -7.05
C PHE A 204 1.91 -29.97 -6.95
N LEU A 205 1.19 -29.11 -7.68
CA LEU A 205 -0.27 -29.11 -7.70
C LEU A 205 -0.83 -30.44 -8.19
N TYR A 206 -0.20 -31.03 -9.22
CA TYR A 206 -0.55 -32.35 -9.71
C TYR A 206 -0.35 -33.45 -8.66
N LYS A 207 0.76 -33.41 -7.92
CA LYS A 207 1.04 -34.35 -6.82
C LYS A 207 0.02 -34.21 -5.69
N MET A 208 -0.29 -32.98 -5.28
CA MET A 208 -1.27 -32.72 -4.21
C MET A 208 -2.67 -33.15 -4.60
N GLU A 209 -3.07 -32.90 -5.84
CA GLU A 209 -4.36 -33.33 -6.34
C GLU A 209 -4.49 -34.86 -6.40
N LYS A 210 -3.46 -35.57 -6.88
CA LYS A 210 -3.42 -37.04 -6.81
C LYS A 210 -3.58 -37.54 -5.38
N LYS A 211 -2.91 -36.88 -4.43
CA LYS A 211 -3.01 -37.21 -2.99
C LYS A 211 -4.43 -36.95 -2.45
N MET A 212 -5.04 -35.82 -2.79
CA MET A 212 -6.43 -35.50 -2.42
C MET A 212 -7.42 -36.49 -3.01
N LYS A 213 -7.24 -36.89 -4.27
CA LYS A 213 -8.11 -37.87 -4.93
C LYS A 213 -8.05 -39.23 -4.22
N TYR A 214 -6.86 -39.67 -3.81
CA TYR A 214 -6.68 -40.95 -3.12
C TYR A 214 -7.16 -40.93 -1.66
N GLU A 215 -6.83 -39.89 -0.89
CA GLU A 215 -7.12 -39.85 0.55
C GLU A 215 -8.52 -39.31 0.89
N LEU A 216 -9.08 -38.45 0.05
CA LEU A 216 -10.31 -37.71 0.33
C LEU A 216 -11.40 -37.90 -0.73
N GLY A 217 -11.12 -38.64 -1.81
CA GLY A 217 -12.07 -38.79 -2.92
C GLY A 217 -12.36 -37.50 -3.69
N TYR A 218 -11.46 -36.50 -3.59
CA TYR A 218 -11.63 -35.23 -4.27
C TYR A 218 -11.72 -35.43 -5.79
N THR A 219 -12.81 -34.91 -6.38
CA THR A 219 -13.05 -34.88 -7.82
C THR A 219 -13.40 -33.45 -8.21
N ARG A 220 -12.85 -32.98 -9.34
CA ARG A 220 -13.07 -31.61 -9.83
C ARG A 220 -14.52 -31.45 -10.28
N GLU A 221 -15.17 -30.38 -9.86
CA GLU A 221 -16.48 -30.01 -10.39
C GLU A 221 -16.31 -29.12 -11.63
N VAL A 222 -16.56 -29.69 -12.80
CA VAL A 222 -16.37 -29.08 -14.13
C VAL A 222 -17.40 -27.97 -14.43
N SER A 223 -18.38 -27.76 -13.56
CA SER A 223 -19.51 -26.84 -13.72
C SER A 223 -19.17 -25.34 -13.56
N PHE A 224 -17.97 -25.01 -13.05
CA PHE A 224 -17.59 -23.62 -12.74
C PHE A 224 -16.72 -22.94 -13.82
N SER A 225 -16.51 -23.59 -14.97
CA SER A 225 -15.82 -23.01 -16.13
C SER A 225 -16.74 -22.02 -16.86
N LEU A 226 -16.44 -20.72 -16.77
CA LEU A 226 -16.98 -19.75 -17.71
C LEU A 226 -16.20 -19.92 -19.03
N HIS A 227 -16.81 -20.62 -20.01
CA HIS A 227 -16.65 -20.58 -21.48
C HIS A 227 -16.80 -21.99 -22.11
N ASP A 228 -17.48 -22.04 -23.26
CA ASP A 228 -17.70 -23.23 -24.09
C ASP A 228 -16.40 -23.69 -24.78
N VAL A 229 -15.63 -24.57 -24.13
CA VAL A 229 -14.42 -25.20 -24.69
C VAL A 229 -14.42 -26.69 -24.35
N GLU A 230 -13.87 -27.57 -25.17
CA GLU A 230 -13.95 -29.04 -25.01
C GLU A 230 -13.36 -29.56 -23.67
N ASP A 231 -13.96 -30.64 -23.13
CA ASP A 231 -13.81 -31.13 -21.74
C ASP A 231 -12.38 -31.46 -21.27
N GLU A 232 -11.45 -31.84 -22.15
CA GLU A 232 -10.05 -32.10 -21.78
C GLU A 232 -9.24 -30.81 -21.54
N THR A 233 -9.55 -29.74 -22.27
CA THR A 233 -8.92 -28.41 -22.09
C THR A 233 -9.51 -27.62 -20.91
N ARG A 234 -10.73 -27.99 -20.48
CA ARG A 234 -11.41 -27.46 -19.29
C ARG A 234 -10.78 -27.93 -17.98
N ASP A 235 -10.29 -29.18 -17.94
CA ASP A 235 -9.69 -29.82 -16.76
C ASP A 235 -8.31 -29.21 -16.41
N GLU A 236 -7.59 -28.74 -17.42
CA GLU A 236 -6.34 -28.00 -17.25
C GLU A 236 -6.58 -26.57 -16.72
N SER A 237 -7.60 -25.86 -17.21
CA SER A 237 -7.90 -24.49 -16.79
C SER A 237 -8.21 -24.36 -15.29
N LEU A 238 -8.87 -25.37 -14.67
CA LEU A 238 -9.16 -25.40 -13.23
C LEU A 238 -7.93 -25.67 -12.36
N ARG A 239 -6.90 -26.32 -12.90
CA ARG A 239 -5.62 -26.57 -12.22
C ARG A 239 -4.81 -25.29 -12.07
N PHE A 240 -4.93 -24.42 -13.06
CA PHE A 240 -4.20 -23.15 -13.15
C PHE A 240 -5.00 -21.98 -12.62
N HIS A 241 -6.08 -22.24 -11.87
CA HIS A 241 -6.69 -21.20 -11.07
C HIS A 241 -5.66 -20.61 -10.13
N SER A 242 -5.70 -19.30 -10.05
CA SER A 242 -4.70 -18.50 -9.40
C SER A 242 -4.58 -18.73 -7.91
N GLU A 243 -5.64 -19.17 -7.23
CA GLU A 243 -5.56 -19.61 -5.84
C GLU A 243 -4.71 -20.87 -5.68
N LYS A 244 -4.77 -21.79 -6.64
CA LYS A 244 -3.99 -23.03 -6.61
C LYS A 244 -2.53 -22.72 -6.92
N LEU A 245 -2.24 -21.93 -7.95
CA LEU A 245 -0.88 -21.49 -8.26
C LEU A 245 -0.24 -20.76 -7.08
N ALA A 246 -1.02 -19.87 -6.47
CA ALA A 246 -0.67 -19.16 -5.25
C ALA A 246 -0.22 -20.11 -4.14
N ILE A 247 -1.09 -21.05 -3.79
CA ILE A 247 -0.83 -21.99 -2.71
C ILE A 247 0.31 -22.95 -3.05
N GLY A 248 0.41 -23.40 -4.31
CA GLY A 248 1.50 -24.24 -4.78
C GLY A 248 2.86 -23.59 -4.60
N LEU A 249 2.97 -22.29 -4.93
CA LEU A 249 4.21 -21.55 -4.69
C LEU A 249 4.49 -21.34 -3.20
N ALA A 250 3.45 -21.08 -2.39
CA ALA A 250 3.61 -20.90 -0.95
C ALA A 250 4.26 -22.13 -0.32
N LEU A 251 3.75 -23.30 -0.69
CA LEU A 251 4.24 -24.58 -0.21
C LEU A 251 5.63 -24.92 -0.77
N LEU A 252 5.91 -24.64 -2.04
CA LEU A 252 7.26 -24.83 -2.61
C LEU A 252 8.32 -23.92 -1.99
N SER A 253 7.91 -22.79 -1.42
CA SER A 253 8.80 -21.86 -0.74
C SER A 253 9.00 -22.20 0.75
N GLY A 254 8.48 -23.34 1.21
CA GLY A 254 8.63 -23.83 2.59
C GLY A 254 7.64 -23.22 3.59
N ALA A 255 6.53 -22.61 3.14
CA ALA A 255 5.55 -22.02 4.06
C ALA A 255 4.84 -23.07 4.95
N ASP A 256 4.82 -24.34 4.54
CA ASP A 256 4.36 -25.45 5.35
C ASP A 256 5.35 -25.89 6.44
N GLU A 257 6.63 -25.56 6.32
CA GLU A 257 7.64 -25.93 7.33
C GLU A 257 7.55 -25.06 8.59
N ILE A 258 6.92 -23.88 8.52
CA ILE A 258 6.78 -22.96 9.67
C ILE A 258 5.56 -23.35 10.52
N GLU A 259 5.78 -24.09 11.60
CA GLU A 259 4.71 -24.53 12.51
C GLU A 259 3.89 -23.34 13.07
N GLY A 260 2.56 -23.45 13.02
CA GLY A 260 1.63 -22.43 13.53
C GLY A 260 1.40 -21.18 12.66
N LYS A 261 2.18 -20.92 11.60
CA LYS A 261 1.97 -19.76 10.71
C LYS A 261 0.92 -20.07 9.64
N PRO A 262 -0.16 -19.25 9.50
CA PRO A 262 -1.16 -19.45 8.45
C PRO A 262 -0.64 -18.99 7.09
N ILE A 263 -1.05 -19.69 6.03
CA ILE A 263 -0.80 -19.27 4.63
C ILE A 263 -1.92 -18.31 4.22
N ARG A 264 -1.55 -17.10 3.79
CA ARG A 264 -2.51 -16.05 3.42
C ARG A 264 -2.59 -15.93 1.90
N VAL A 265 -3.80 -15.93 1.36
CA VAL A 265 -4.05 -15.76 -0.08
C VAL A 265 -5.07 -14.65 -0.25
N PHE A 266 -4.78 -13.69 -1.13
CA PHE A 266 -5.69 -12.58 -1.39
C PHE A 266 -6.17 -12.66 -2.84
N LYS A 267 -7.48 -12.72 -3.02
CA LYS A 267 -8.15 -12.76 -4.32
C LYS A 267 -9.16 -11.62 -4.44
N ASN A 268 -9.15 -10.94 -5.58
CA ASN A 268 -10.07 -9.84 -5.87
C ASN A 268 -11.37 -10.30 -6.57
N LEU A 269 -11.51 -11.60 -6.86
CA LEU A 269 -12.72 -12.26 -7.34
C LEU A 269 -13.22 -13.26 -6.29
N ARG A 270 -14.51 -13.60 -6.34
CA ARG A 270 -15.08 -14.68 -5.54
C ARG A 270 -14.31 -15.97 -5.83
N VAL A 271 -13.93 -16.70 -4.77
CA VAL A 271 -13.31 -18.01 -4.90
C VAL A 271 -14.32 -18.96 -5.56
N CYS A 272 -13.92 -19.67 -6.62
CA CYS A 272 -14.83 -20.63 -7.26
C CYS A 272 -15.00 -21.88 -6.39
N GLY A 273 -16.07 -22.64 -6.62
CA GLY A 273 -16.36 -23.87 -5.85
C GLY A 273 -15.21 -24.87 -5.88
N ASP A 274 -14.58 -25.06 -7.03
CA ASP A 274 -13.45 -25.97 -7.19
C ASP A 274 -12.22 -25.54 -6.37
N CYS A 275 -11.85 -24.26 -6.37
CA CYS A 275 -10.78 -23.73 -5.52
C CYS A 275 -11.16 -23.85 -4.04
N HIS A 276 -12.42 -23.61 -3.69
CA HIS A 276 -12.89 -23.73 -2.31
C HIS A 276 -12.75 -25.16 -1.77
N GLU A 277 -13.18 -26.16 -2.54
CA GLU A 277 -13.03 -27.58 -2.18
C GLU A 277 -11.56 -28.02 -2.16
N TYR A 278 -10.76 -27.55 -3.12
CA TYR A 278 -9.33 -27.83 -3.16
C TYR A 278 -8.63 -27.34 -1.89
N ILE A 279 -8.86 -26.09 -1.47
CA ILE A 279 -8.22 -25.49 -0.29
C ILE A 279 -8.70 -26.18 0.99
N LYS A 280 -9.96 -26.58 1.07
CA LYS A 280 -10.46 -27.46 2.15
C LYS A 280 -9.66 -28.76 2.20
N GLY A 281 -9.61 -29.51 1.11
CA GLY A 281 -8.86 -30.77 1.05
C GLY A 281 -7.40 -30.60 1.44
N LEU A 282 -6.78 -29.51 0.98
CA LEU A 282 -5.40 -29.18 1.30
C LEU A 282 -5.17 -28.88 2.78
N SER A 283 -6.06 -28.10 3.41
CA SER A 283 -5.99 -27.80 4.85
C SER A 283 -6.03 -29.06 5.70
N LYS A 284 -6.75 -30.10 5.26
CA LYS A 284 -6.85 -31.40 5.93
C LYS A 284 -5.58 -32.24 5.76
N ILE A 285 -5.03 -32.29 4.54
CA ILE A 285 -3.83 -33.09 4.23
C ILE A 285 -2.58 -32.49 4.88
N LEU A 286 -2.42 -31.18 4.79
CA LEU A 286 -1.22 -30.49 5.27
C LEU A 286 -1.32 -30.08 6.75
N LYS A 287 -2.49 -30.22 7.37
CA LYS A 287 -2.78 -29.71 8.73
C LYS A 287 -2.35 -28.25 8.89
N LYS A 288 -2.66 -27.43 7.88
CA LYS A 288 -2.32 -26.02 7.81
C LYS A 288 -3.56 -25.16 7.70
N ILE A 289 -3.48 -23.98 8.32
CA ILE A 289 -4.52 -22.96 8.24
C ILE A 289 -4.27 -22.12 7.00
N PHE A 290 -5.28 -22.04 6.13
CA PHE A 290 -5.28 -21.11 5.01
C PHE A 290 -6.27 -19.98 5.30
N LEU A 291 -5.81 -18.75 5.18
CA LEU A 291 -6.63 -17.55 5.28
C LEU A 291 -6.76 -16.96 3.89
N VAL A 292 -7.93 -17.13 3.29
CA VAL A 292 -8.19 -16.62 1.94
C VAL A 292 -9.17 -15.47 2.04
N ARG A 293 -8.80 -14.32 1.51
CA ARG A 293 -9.74 -13.21 1.31
C ARG A 293 -10.19 -13.24 -0.14
N ASP A 294 -11.49 -13.22 -0.38
CA ASP A 294 -12.05 -13.04 -1.72
C ASP A 294 -12.79 -11.69 -1.83
N ALA A 295 -13.42 -11.42 -2.97
CA ALA A 295 -14.17 -10.18 -3.20
C ALA A 295 -15.32 -9.94 -2.21
N ASN A 296 -15.88 -11.01 -1.64
CA ASN A 296 -17.11 -10.98 -0.85
C ASN A 296 -16.86 -11.16 0.65
N ARG A 297 -15.85 -11.95 1.05
CA ARG A 297 -15.63 -12.34 2.45
C ARG A 297 -14.23 -12.91 2.72
N PHE A 298 -13.98 -13.15 4.01
CA PHE A 298 -12.83 -13.92 4.48
C PHE A 298 -13.22 -15.38 4.71
N HIS A 299 -12.34 -16.27 4.26
CA HIS A 299 -12.43 -17.72 4.42
C HIS A 299 -11.25 -18.17 5.26
N LYS A 300 -11.54 -18.79 6.41
CA LYS A 300 -10.55 -19.55 7.18
C LYS A 300 -10.77 -21.03 6.89
N PHE A 301 -9.80 -21.65 6.24
CA PHE A 301 -9.77 -23.08 5.98
C PHE A 301 -8.90 -23.79 7.00
N GLU A 302 -9.48 -24.77 7.69
CA GLU A 302 -8.82 -25.53 8.74
C GLU A 302 -9.41 -26.94 8.81
N ASN A 303 -8.55 -27.95 8.80
CA ASN A 303 -8.92 -29.37 8.94
C ASN A 303 -10.04 -29.85 7.99
N GLY A 304 -10.08 -29.34 6.76
CA GLY A 304 -11.10 -29.73 5.77
C GLY A 304 -12.39 -28.93 5.83
N THR A 305 -12.47 -27.91 6.68
CA THR A 305 -13.66 -27.06 6.83
C THR A 305 -13.33 -25.62 6.50
N CYS A 306 -14.34 -24.86 6.07
CA CYS A 306 -14.24 -23.42 5.83
C CYS A 306 -15.17 -22.66 6.78
N SER A 307 -14.74 -21.49 7.25
CA SER A 307 -15.56 -20.58 8.06
C SER A 307 -16.86 -20.12 7.40
N CYS A 308 -16.98 -20.22 6.07
CA CYS A 308 -18.20 -19.89 5.33
C CYS A 308 -19.30 -20.95 5.44
N ARG A 309 -19.02 -22.14 6.03
CA ARG A 309 -19.94 -23.28 6.13
C ARG A 309 -20.55 -23.71 4.79
N ASP A 310 -19.74 -23.63 3.73
CA ASP A 310 -20.15 -23.95 2.36
C ASP A 310 -21.31 -23.10 1.84
N TYR A 311 -21.51 -21.94 2.47
CA TYR A 311 -22.29 -20.85 1.93
C TYR A 311 -21.32 -19.89 1.21
N TRP A 312 -20.69 -20.37 0.13
CA TRP A 312 -19.74 -19.59 -0.69
C TRP A 312 -20.48 -18.67 -1.62
#